data_AF-A0A924IYA2-F1
#
_entry.id   AF-A0A924IYA2-F1
#
_cell.length_a   1.000
_cell.length_b   1.000
_cell.length_c   1.000
_cell.angle_alpha   90.00
_cell.angle_beta   90.00
_cell.angle_gamma   90.00
#
_symmetry.space_group_name_H-M   'P 1'
#
loop_
_entity.id
_entity.type
_entity.pdbx_description
1 polymer ?
#
loop_
_entity_poly.entity_id
_entity_poly.type
_entity_poly.pdbx_seq_one_letter_code
_entity_poly.pdbx_strand_id
1 'polypeptide(L)'
;NKIKGKNASGITYEFPANYIESFLSTLKTSLFASSNNEIIEFLNYTTYPNIREGLKEFKSFLVSGHTKVADYILHEQFRAENKSSYQVIPIHEFVKSIAVENRHYYNAEISRIMNLFTTLLDSSDHFISLYLLYDLNDLIENKQNFSRYVSSTVIIEKLTNLGYKINTVYDAISKLIKNELIDSDVVFTDVIWKELKLPSEFNIGITLKGHYYFKKMLYRFHYYDIVVQDTPIFNDDYFARMKAIFPESSETGKRNVQQKITLVRQFLLYLRSMENKQSNQAKAVYGLFTETISESIENEIKKMPIQASLKVSL
;
A
#
# COMPACT_ATOMS: atom_id res chain seq x y z
N ASN A 1 37.51 -10.33 -15.05
CA ASN A 1 36.66 -10.68 -16.22
C ASN A 1 35.44 -9.79 -16.29
N LYS A 2 35.14 -9.23 -17.45
CA LYS A 2 33.92 -8.43 -17.70
C LYS A 2 32.94 -9.29 -18.50
N ILE A 3 31.67 -9.26 -18.12
CA ILE A 3 30.57 -9.95 -18.80
C ILE A 3 29.88 -8.94 -19.70
N LYS A 4 29.59 -9.33 -20.94
CA LYS A 4 28.88 -8.53 -21.92
C LYS A 4 27.51 -9.14 -22.22
N GLY A 5 26.48 -8.32 -22.25
CA GLY A 5 25.12 -8.71 -22.62
C GLY A 5 24.50 -7.71 -23.59
N LYS A 6 23.55 -8.14 -24.39
CA LYS A 6 22.80 -7.28 -25.32
C LYS A 6 21.32 -7.40 -25.00
N ASN A 7 20.61 -6.29 -24.80
CA ASN A 7 19.16 -6.36 -24.62
C ASN A 7 18.44 -6.51 -25.98
N ALA A 8 17.12 -6.73 -25.93
CA ALA A 8 16.29 -6.88 -27.14
C ALA A 8 16.31 -5.65 -28.06
N SER A 9 16.62 -4.47 -27.52
CA SER A 9 16.78 -3.21 -28.26
C SER A 9 18.18 -3.02 -28.85
N GLY A 10 19.07 -4.00 -28.71
CA GLY A 10 20.42 -3.96 -29.25
C GLY A 10 21.44 -3.16 -28.42
N ILE A 11 21.05 -2.65 -27.24
CA ILE A 11 21.95 -1.95 -26.33
C ILE A 11 22.88 -2.97 -25.68
N THR A 12 24.18 -2.67 -25.72
CA THR A 12 25.22 -3.55 -25.17
C THR A 12 25.60 -3.06 -23.78
N TYR A 13 25.55 -3.94 -22.80
CA TYR A 13 25.93 -3.69 -21.41
C TYR A 13 27.20 -4.47 -21.10
N GLU A 14 28.13 -3.85 -20.38
CA GLU A 14 29.35 -4.48 -19.90
C GLU A 14 29.49 -4.23 -18.40
N PHE A 15 29.58 -5.30 -17.62
CA PHE A 15 29.73 -5.23 -16.16
C PHE A 15 30.78 -6.21 -15.66
N PRO A 16 31.45 -5.92 -14.53
CA PRO A 16 32.36 -6.87 -13.89
C PRO A 16 31.68 -8.20 -13.57
N ALA A 17 32.38 -9.33 -13.72
CA ALA A 17 31.78 -10.66 -13.48
C ALA A 17 31.28 -10.85 -12.04
N ASN A 18 31.96 -10.22 -11.07
CA ASN A 18 31.56 -10.21 -9.66
C ASN A 18 30.33 -9.34 -9.39
N TYR A 19 29.86 -8.52 -10.34
CA TYR A 19 28.70 -7.64 -10.14
C TYR A 19 27.41 -8.44 -9.89
N ILE A 20 27.21 -9.53 -10.64
CA ILE A 20 26.05 -10.42 -10.45
C ILE A 20 26.14 -11.14 -9.10
N GLU A 21 27.32 -11.62 -8.73
CA GLU A 21 27.55 -12.30 -7.46
C GLU A 21 27.33 -11.35 -6.28
N SER A 22 27.88 -10.13 -6.33
CA SER A 22 27.63 -9.09 -5.35
C SER A 22 26.14 -8.77 -5.25
N PHE A 23 25.45 -8.60 -6.38
CA PHE A 23 24.01 -8.34 -6.41
C PHE A 23 23.20 -9.45 -5.74
N LEU A 24 23.40 -10.72 -6.12
CA LEU A 24 22.69 -11.84 -5.52
C LEU A 24 23.03 -12.01 -4.04
N SER A 25 24.28 -11.73 -3.64
CA SER A 25 24.70 -11.68 -2.24
C SER A 25 23.95 -10.58 -1.48
N THR A 26 23.86 -9.36 -2.02
CA THR A 26 23.07 -8.26 -1.44
C THR A 26 21.61 -8.65 -1.28
N LEU A 27 21.01 -9.30 -2.27
CA LEU A 27 19.62 -9.74 -2.15
C LEU A 27 19.46 -10.74 -1.01
N LYS A 28 20.40 -11.69 -0.88
CA LYS A 28 20.41 -12.66 0.23
C LYS A 28 20.58 -11.99 1.59
N THR A 29 21.52 -11.05 1.72
CA THR A 29 21.90 -10.41 2.99
C THR A 29 21.03 -9.21 3.36
N SER A 30 20.28 -8.64 2.42
CA SER A 30 19.40 -7.50 2.65
C SER A 30 17.94 -7.93 2.74
N LEU A 31 17.40 -8.70 1.78
CA LEU A 31 15.97 -9.05 1.78
C LEU A 31 15.62 -10.22 2.69
N PHE A 32 16.50 -11.21 2.80
CA PHE A 32 16.26 -12.41 3.61
C PHE A 32 16.97 -12.36 4.96
N ALA A 33 17.59 -11.23 5.31
CA ALA A 33 18.13 -11.05 6.65
C ALA A 33 16.99 -10.86 7.66
N SER A 34 17.22 -11.33 8.88
CA SER A 34 16.31 -11.16 10.02
C SER A 34 16.02 -9.68 10.32
N SER A 35 16.92 -8.76 9.93
CA SER A 35 16.72 -7.31 10.01
C SER A 35 15.69 -6.77 9.02
N ASN A 36 15.25 -7.53 8.01
CA ASN A 36 14.28 -7.12 6.99
C ASN A 36 12.92 -7.85 7.09
N ASN A 37 12.51 -8.12 8.32
CA ASN A 37 11.26 -8.80 8.62
C ASN A 37 10.04 -8.12 7.97
N GLU A 38 10.05 -6.80 7.79
CA GLU A 38 8.90 -6.06 7.24
C GLU A 38 8.61 -6.39 5.77
N ILE A 39 9.63 -6.58 4.91
CA ILE A 39 9.40 -6.96 3.51
C ILE A 39 8.92 -8.41 3.40
N ILE A 40 9.55 -9.32 4.16
CA ILE A 40 9.15 -10.72 4.21
C ILE A 40 7.71 -10.83 4.70
N GLU A 41 7.38 -10.10 5.75
CA GLU A 41 6.02 -10.03 6.27
C GLU A 41 5.05 -9.48 5.22
N PHE A 42 5.37 -8.35 4.59
CA PHE A 42 4.56 -7.78 3.52
C PHE A 42 4.29 -8.82 2.42
N LEU A 43 5.32 -9.51 1.92
CA LEU A 43 5.17 -10.53 0.88
C LEU A 43 4.32 -11.72 1.36
N ASN A 44 4.56 -12.20 2.58
CA ASN A 44 3.82 -13.31 3.15
C ASN A 44 2.33 -12.98 3.25
N TYR A 45 1.96 -11.81 3.77
CA TYR A 45 0.55 -11.44 3.89
C TYR A 45 -0.10 -11.08 2.56
N THR A 46 0.62 -10.39 1.66
CA THR A 46 0.02 -9.87 0.44
C THR A 46 -0.03 -10.86 -0.72
N THR A 47 0.75 -11.94 -0.66
CA THR A 47 0.79 -12.94 -1.73
C THR A 47 0.33 -14.33 -1.29
N TYR A 48 -0.07 -14.51 -0.04
CA TYR A 48 -0.67 -15.77 0.41
C TYR A 48 -1.99 -16.05 -0.33
N PRO A 49 -2.28 -17.30 -0.71
CA PRO A 49 -1.49 -18.52 -0.52
C PRO A 49 -0.44 -18.79 -1.62
N ASN A 50 -0.34 -17.93 -2.62
CA ASN A 50 0.47 -18.16 -3.81
C ASN A 50 1.85 -17.50 -3.72
N ILE A 51 2.83 -18.24 -3.19
CA ILE A 51 4.25 -17.82 -3.10
C ILE A 51 4.82 -17.38 -4.47
N ARG A 52 4.29 -17.88 -5.60
CA ARG A 52 4.72 -17.45 -6.94
C ARG A 52 4.40 -15.98 -7.20
N GLU A 53 3.28 -15.47 -6.68
CA GLU A 53 2.98 -14.03 -6.75
C GLU A 53 4.00 -13.23 -5.94
N GLY A 54 4.45 -13.73 -4.78
CA GLY A 54 5.55 -13.15 -4.01
C GLY A 54 6.83 -12.97 -4.84
N LEU A 55 7.19 -13.99 -5.62
CA LEU A 55 8.33 -13.90 -6.55
C LEU A 55 8.12 -12.91 -7.70
N LYS A 56 6.87 -12.73 -8.17
CA LYS A 56 6.55 -11.73 -9.20
C LYS A 56 6.59 -10.31 -8.64
N GLU A 57 6.10 -10.08 -7.42
CA GLU A 57 6.24 -8.79 -6.72
C GLU A 57 7.70 -8.45 -6.52
N PHE A 58 8.48 -9.43 -6.07
CA PHE A 58 9.91 -9.28 -5.90
C PHE A 58 10.63 -8.96 -7.21
N LYS A 59 10.31 -9.68 -8.30
CA LYS A 59 10.83 -9.37 -9.63
C LYS A 59 10.44 -7.95 -10.06
N SER A 60 9.21 -7.53 -9.79
CA SER A 60 8.71 -6.20 -10.14
C SER A 60 9.48 -5.09 -9.40
N PHE A 61 9.81 -5.31 -8.13
CA PHE A 61 10.74 -4.45 -7.39
C PHE A 61 12.11 -4.36 -8.10
N LEU A 62 12.73 -5.49 -8.46
CA LEU A 62 14.07 -5.47 -9.08
C LEU A 62 14.14 -4.76 -10.43
N VAL A 63 13.05 -4.77 -11.20
CA VAL A 63 13.00 -4.15 -12.54
C VAL A 63 12.36 -2.76 -12.55
N SER A 64 11.84 -2.28 -11.42
CA SER A 64 11.22 -0.96 -11.32
C SER A 64 12.25 0.14 -11.52
N GLY A 65 11.89 1.16 -12.30
CA GLY A 65 12.67 2.40 -12.44
C GLY A 65 12.84 3.20 -11.14
N HIS A 66 12.10 2.86 -10.07
CA HIS A 66 12.23 3.49 -8.75
C HIS A 66 13.22 2.76 -7.84
N THR A 67 13.68 1.57 -8.23
CA THR A 67 14.61 0.77 -7.42
C THR A 67 16.05 1.14 -7.74
N LYS A 68 16.80 1.56 -6.72
CA LYS A 68 18.22 1.92 -6.86
C LYS A 68 19.11 0.69 -6.75
N VAL A 69 18.92 -0.27 -7.66
CA VAL A 69 19.67 -1.54 -7.69
C VAL A 69 21.18 -1.30 -7.68
N ALA A 70 21.65 -0.32 -8.46
CA ALA A 70 23.06 0.04 -8.52
C ALA A 70 23.62 0.49 -7.16
N ASP A 71 22.87 1.29 -6.39
CA ASP A 71 23.29 1.77 -5.06
C ASP A 71 23.46 0.57 -4.11
N TYR A 72 22.50 -0.36 -4.10
CA TYR A 72 22.59 -1.56 -3.25
C TYR A 72 23.81 -2.43 -3.60
N ILE A 73 24.13 -2.57 -4.88
CA ILE A 73 25.29 -3.35 -5.34
C ILE A 73 26.60 -2.67 -4.95
N LEU A 74 26.70 -1.35 -5.17
CA LEU A 74 27.89 -0.58 -4.79
C LEU A 74 28.13 -0.66 -3.28
N HIS A 75 27.08 -0.56 -2.46
CA HIS A 75 27.20 -0.68 -1.01
C HIS A 75 27.74 -2.06 -0.57
N GLU A 76 27.32 -3.15 -1.21
CA GLU A 76 27.86 -4.48 -0.90
C GLU A 76 29.32 -4.63 -1.35
N GLN A 77 29.69 -4.06 -2.50
CA GLN A 77 31.06 -4.11 -3.02
C GLN A 77 32.07 -3.32 -2.18
N PHE A 78 31.67 -2.18 -1.63
CA PHE A 78 32.50 -1.33 -0.77
C PHE A 78 32.32 -1.63 0.71
N ARG A 79 31.77 -2.79 1.05
CA ARG A 79 31.64 -3.26 2.42
C ARG A 79 33.04 -3.42 3.04
N ALA A 80 33.31 -2.62 4.07
CA ALA A 80 34.46 -2.87 4.94
C ALA A 80 34.17 -4.12 5.78
N GLU A 81 35.14 -5.04 5.88
CA GLU A 81 35.04 -6.31 6.64
C GLU A 81 34.57 -6.12 8.10
N ASN A 82 34.74 -4.91 8.66
CA ASN A 82 34.42 -4.56 10.04
C ASN A 82 33.12 -3.76 10.26
N LYS A 83 32.29 -3.52 9.23
CA LYS A 83 30.96 -2.91 9.42
C LYS A 83 29.89 -3.99 9.56
N SER A 84 29.37 -4.14 10.78
CA SER A 84 28.33 -5.10 11.17
C SER A 84 26.91 -4.76 10.70
N SER A 85 26.70 -3.59 10.09
CA SER A 85 25.40 -3.10 9.67
C SER A 85 25.17 -3.37 8.19
N TYR A 86 24.40 -4.40 7.86
CA TYR A 86 23.83 -4.57 6.52
C TYR A 86 22.96 -3.36 6.18
N GLN A 87 23.14 -2.76 5.00
CA GLN A 87 22.22 -1.74 4.52
C GLN A 87 20.97 -2.45 3.99
N VAL A 88 19.91 -2.37 4.78
CA VAL A 88 18.64 -3.04 4.50
C VAL A 88 17.84 -2.22 3.50
N ILE A 89 17.22 -2.88 2.52
CA ILE A 89 16.25 -2.24 1.63
C ILE A 89 15.08 -1.75 2.48
N PRO A 90 14.80 -0.43 2.55
CA PRO A 90 13.69 0.06 3.34
C PRO A 90 12.34 -0.39 2.75
N ILE A 91 11.42 -0.82 3.62
CA ILE A 91 10.07 -1.26 3.19
C ILE A 91 9.34 -0.21 2.33
N HIS A 92 9.54 1.08 2.61
CA HIS A 92 8.88 2.15 1.85
C HIS A 92 9.39 2.25 0.40
N GLU A 93 10.66 1.94 0.15
CA GLU A 93 11.20 1.86 -1.23
C GLU A 93 10.63 0.64 -1.95
N PHE A 94 10.49 -0.49 -1.24
CA PHE A 94 9.90 -1.72 -1.77
C PHE A 94 8.43 -1.53 -2.18
N VAL A 95 7.60 -1.06 -1.25
CA VAL A 95 6.17 -0.82 -1.48
C VAL A 95 5.94 0.22 -2.57
N LYS A 96 6.70 1.32 -2.58
CA LYS A 96 6.58 2.36 -3.63
C LYS A 96 6.88 1.77 -5.01
N SER A 97 7.91 0.95 -5.13
CA SER A 97 8.31 0.34 -6.40
C SER A 97 7.23 -0.60 -6.93
N ILE A 98 6.54 -1.33 -6.06
CA ILE A 98 5.39 -2.17 -6.44
C ILE A 98 4.17 -1.33 -6.79
N ALA A 99 3.90 -0.25 -6.05
CA ALA A 99 2.71 0.59 -6.27
C ALA A 99 2.78 1.38 -7.59
N VAL A 100 3.95 1.92 -7.91
CA VAL A 100 4.14 2.84 -9.04
C VAL A 100 4.71 2.12 -10.28
N GLU A 101 5.42 1.00 -10.08
CA GLU A 101 6.11 0.22 -11.12
C GLU A 101 7.08 1.09 -11.95
N ASN A 102 6.72 1.44 -13.19
CA ASN A 102 7.55 2.23 -14.11
C ASN A 102 6.96 3.63 -14.41
N ARG A 103 5.96 4.08 -13.65
CA ARG A 103 5.30 5.38 -13.84
C ARG A 103 5.92 6.46 -12.96
N HIS A 104 5.60 7.73 -13.18
CA HIS A 104 6.00 8.79 -12.24
C HIS A 104 5.06 8.90 -11.03
N TYR A 105 3.79 8.56 -11.24
CA TYR A 105 2.72 8.72 -10.26
C TYR A 105 1.91 7.43 -10.10
N TYR A 106 1.37 7.25 -8.89
CA TYR A 106 0.44 6.17 -8.57
C TYR A 106 -0.87 6.32 -9.35
N ASN A 107 -1.47 5.20 -9.72
CA ASN A 107 -2.84 5.14 -10.24
C ASN A 107 -3.48 3.87 -9.67
N ALA A 108 -4.65 4.04 -9.05
CA ALA A 108 -5.39 3.06 -8.28
C ALA A 108 -6.02 1.94 -9.13
N GLU A 109 -6.25 2.17 -10.43
CA GLU A 109 -6.88 1.19 -11.32
C GLU A 109 -5.92 0.07 -11.73
N ILE A 110 -4.62 0.38 -11.84
CA ILE A 110 -3.59 -0.57 -12.31
C ILE A 110 -2.52 -0.88 -11.27
N SER A 111 -2.51 -0.19 -10.12
CA SER A 111 -1.57 -0.49 -9.03
C SER A 111 -1.95 -1.79 -8.31
N ARG A 112 -0.95 -2.54 -7.88
CA ARG A 112 -1.13 -3.72 -7.00
C ARG A 112 -1.34 -3.34 -5.53
N ILE A 113 -0.97 -2.13 -5.16
CA ILE A 113 -1.31 -1.53 -3.87
C ILE A 113 -2.67 -0.84 -4.00
N MET A 114 -3.67 -1.33 -3.27
CA MET A 114 -5.03 -0.79 -3.28
C MET A 114 -5.11 0.50 -2.46
N ASN A 115 -5.78 1.51 -3.01
CA ASN A 115 -6.20 2.69 -2.26
C ASN A 115 -7.54 2.43 -1.55
N LEU A 116 -7.51 2.32 -0.22
CA LEU A 116 -8.68 2.13 0.64
C LEU A 116 -9.56 3.38 0.74
N PHE A 117 -9.03 4.53 0.35
CA PHE A 117 -9.72 5.82 0.36
C PHE A 117 -10.23 6.22 -1.03
N THR A 118 -10.07 5.41 -2.08
CA THR A 118 -10.71 5.72 -3.37
C THR A 118 -12.21 5.52 -3.24
N THR A 119 -12.99 6.55 -3.57
CA THR A 119 -14.44 6.51 -3.52
C THR A 119 -15.04 5.63 -4.62
N LEU A 120 -16.32 5.33 -4.46
CA LEU A 120 -17.11 4.65 -5.47
C LEU A 120 -17.82 5.67 -6.36
N LEU A 121 -18.35 5.21 -7.50
CA LEU A 121 -19.11 6.07 -8.41
C LEU A 121 -20.28 6.72 -7.65
N ASP A 122 -20.49 8.02 -7.87
CA ASP A 122 -21.53 8.83 -7.24
C ASP A 122 -21.51 8.86 -5.69
N SER A 123 -20.34 8.59 -5.09
CA SER A 123 -20.11 8.69 -3.64
C SER A 123 -18.92 9.57 -3.32
N SER A 124 -19.06 10.39 -2.28
CA SER A 124 -17.96 11.14 -1.67
C SER A 124 -17.43 10.47 -0.39
N ASP A 125 -17.84 9.23 -0.11
CA ASP A 125 -17.46 8.49 1.08
C ASP A 125 -16.12 7.75 0.86
N HIS A 126 -15.16 8.02 1.75
CA HIS A 126 -13.82 7.44 1.74
C HIS A 126 -13.63 6.25 2.69
N PHE A 127 -14.63 5.90 3.50
CA PHE A 127 -14.48 5.05 4.68
C PHE A 127 -15.22 3.71 4.59
N ILE A 128 -16.15 3.54 3.65
CA ILE A 128 -16.92 2.29 3.53
C ILE A 128 -16.04 1.03 3.41
N SER A 129 -14.93 1.10 2.67
CA SER A 129 -13.98 -0.02 2.57
C SER A 129 -13.27 -0.29 3.90
N LEU A 130 -12.99 0.75 4.69
CA LEU A 130 -12.41 0.59 6.03
C LEU A 130 -13.41 -0.02 7.01
N TYR A 131 -14.68 0.38 6.94
CA TYR A 131 -15.74 -0.16 7.79
C TYR A 131 -15.99 -1.65 7.52
N LEU A 132 -15.98 -2.05 6.25
CA LEU A 132 -16.02 -3.46 5.84
C LEU A 132 -14.83 -4.26 6.39
N LEU A 133 -13.61 -3.73 6.26
CA LEU A 133 -12.43 -4.40 6.79
C LEU A 133 -12.43 -4.44 8.33
N TYR A 134 -12.92 -3.41 9.00
CA TYR A 134 -13.10 -3.39 10.46
C TYR A 134 -14.01 -4.53 10.89
N ASP A 135 -15.20 -4.64 10.29
CA ASP A 135 -16.17 -5.67 10.66
C ASP A 135 -15.64 -7.07 10.44
N LEU A 136 -15.02 -7.32 9.29
CA LEU A 136 -14.47 -8.64 8.99
C LEU A 136 -13.22 -8.97 9.82
N ASN A 137 -12.43 -7.95 10.20
CA ASN A 137 -11.29 -8.13 11.09
C ASN A 137 -11.74 -8.41 12.54
N ASP A 138 -12.78 -7.72 13.00
CA ASP A 138 -13.35 -7.94 14.34
C ASP A 138 -13.88 -9.37 14.49
N LEU A 139 -14.50 -9.94 13.44
CA LEU A 139 -14.96 -11.32 13.44
C LEU A 139 -13.84 -12.35 13.70
N ILE A 140 -12.62 -12.12 13.21
CA ILE A 140 -11.50 -13.05 13.42
C ILE A 140 -10.77 -12.80 14.74
N GLU A 141 -10.79 -11.57 15.27
CA GLU A 141 -10.16 -11.23 16.56
C GLU A 141 -11.05 -11.64 17.74
N ASN A 142 -12.38 -11.51 17.59
CA ASN A 142 -13.35 -11.95 18.57
C ASN A 142 -13.57 -13.46 18.46
N LYS A 143 -12.77 -14.20 19.26
CA LYS A 143 -12.69 -15.68 19.39
C LYS A 143 -14.03 -16.42 19.64
N GLN A 144 -15.16 -15.73 19.70
CA GLN A 144 -16.49 -16.35 19.80
C GLN A 144 -16.97 -16.89 18.45
N ASN A 145 -16.42 -16.40 17.33
CA ASN A 145 -16.76 -16.86 15.99
C ASN A 145 -15.78 -17.93 15.51
N PHE A 146 -16.25 -19.16 15.35
CA PHE A 146 -15.45 -20.27 14.79
C PHE A 146 -15.31 -20.21 13.26
N SER A 147 -16.10 -19.35 12.59
CA SER A 147 -16.09 -19.19 11.13
C SER A 147 -15.36 -17.93 10.70
N ARG A 148 -14.42 -18.07 9.76
CA ARG A 148 -13.78 -16.95 9.03
C ARG A 148 -14.78 -16.18 8.15
N TYR A 149 -15.90 -16.80 7.82
CA TYR A 149 -16.89 -16.31 6.88
C TYR A 149 -18.17 -15.88 7.59
N VAL A 150 -18.74 -14.77 7.14
CA VAL A 150 -20.06 -14.24 7.52
C VAL A 150 -20.90 -14.03 6.26
N SER A 151 -22.22 -14.16 6.39
CA SER A 151 -23.11 -13.82 5.27
C SER A 151 -22.93 -12.36 4.85
N SER A 152 -22.77 -12.12 3.55
CA SER A 152 -22.71 -10.77 2.99
C SER A 152 -23.96 -9.95 3.34
N THR A 153 -25.13 -10.60 3.46
CA THR A 153 -26.39 -9.94 3.83
C THR A 153 -26.31 -9.27 5.19
N VAL A 154 -25.67 -9.90 6.18
CA VAL A 154 -25.50 -9.35 7.54
C VAL A 154 -24.70 -8.04 7.51
N ILE A 155 -23.62 -8.01 6.72
CA ILE A 155 -22.76 -6.84 6.58
C ILE A 155 -23.47 -5.74 5.79
N ILE A 156 -24.18 -6.10 4.73
CA ILE A 156 -24.96 -5.15 3.90
C ILE A 156 -26.08 -4.52 4.72
N GLU A 157 -26.85 -5.31 5.48
CA GLU A 157 -27.90 -4.82 6.37
C GLU A 157 -27.33 -3.89 7.44
N LYS A 158 -26.20 -4.26 8.06
CA LYS A 158 -25.52 -3.41 9.05
C LYS A 158 -25.17 -2.05 8.48
N LEU A 159 -24.50 -1.98 7.34
CA LEU A 159 -24.11 -0.71 6.72
C LEU A 159 -25.33 0.07 6.19
N THR A 160 -26.34 -0.62 5.67
CA THR A 160 -27.58 0.03 5.23
C THR A 160 -28.31 0.70 6.39
N ASN A 161 -28.34 0.05 7.56
CA ASN A 161 -28.89 0.62 8.80
C ASN A 161 -28.11 1.84 9.30
N LEU A 162 -26.85 2.01 8.88
CA LEU A 162 -26.03 3.21 9.14
C LEU A 162 -26.22 4.32 8.10
N GLY A 163 -27.07 4.11 7.09
CA GLY A 163 -27.43 5.08 6.06
C GLY A 163 -26.73 4.88 4.71
N TYR A 164 -25.97 3.81 4.52
CA TYR A 164 -25.32 3.52 3.24
C TYR A 164 -26.31 2.95 2.22
N LYS A 165 -26.17 3.34 0.96
CA LYS A 165 -26.95 2.73 -0.13
C LYS A 165 -26.44 1.31 -0.37
N ILE A 166 -27.36 0.36 -0.52
CA ILE A 166 -27.08 -1.05 -0.77
C ILE A 166 -26.07 -1.24 -1.93
N ASN A 167 -26.30 -0.58 -3.08
CA ASN A 167 -25.40 -0.66 -4.23
C ASN A 167 -23.97 -0.19 -3.91
N THR A 168 -23.82 0.87 -3.13
CA THR A 168 -22.51 1.37 -2.70
C THR A 168 -21.79 0.35 -1.82
N VAL A 169 -22.51 -0.37 -0.96
CA VAL A 169 -21.92 -1.45 -0.16
C VAL A 169 -21.49 -2.63 -1.05
N TYR A 170 -22.33 -3.03 -2.01
CA TYR A 170 -21.98 -4.09 -2.98
C TYR A 170 -20.76 -3.73 -3.83
N ASP A 171 -20.66 -2.48 -4.29
CA ASP A 171 -19.50 -2.02 -5.06
C ASP A 171 -18.22 -2.03 -4.21
N ALA A 172 -18.32 -1.65 -2.93
CA ALA A 172 -17.21 -1.71 -1.99
C ALA A 172 -16.74 -3.17 -1.76
N ILE A 173 -17.69 -4.09 -1.54
CA ILE A 173 -17.40 -5.53 -1.40
C ILE A 173 -16.75 -6.07 -2.68
N SER A 174 -17.32 -5.77 -3.85
CA SER A 174 -16.77 -6.19 -5.16
C SER A 174 -15.34 -5.69 -5.33
N LYS A 175 -15.08 -4.43 -5.01
CA LYS A 175 -13.75 -3.82 -5.09
C LYS A 175 -12.76 -4.50 -4.15
N LEU A 176 -13.16 -4.81 -2.92
CA LEU A 176 -12.31 -5.50 -1.95
C LEU A 176 -11.99 -6.94 -2.37
N ILE A 177 -12.96 -7.67 -2.95
CA ILE A 177 -12.75 -9.02 -3.50
C ILE A 177 -11.80 -8.97 -4.70
N LYS A 178 -12.03 -8.05 -5.64
CA LYS A 178 -11.18 -7.88 -6.83
C LYS A 178 -9.73 -7.57 -6.47
N ASN A 179 -9.49 -6.90 -5.34
CA ASN A 179 -8.16 -6.59 -4.82
C ASN A 179 -7.66 -7.62 -3.80
N GLU A 180 -8.39 -8.72 -3.60
CA GLU A 180 -8.04 -9.85 -2.72
C GLU A 180 -7.88 -9.44 -1.25
N LEU A 181 -8.51 -8.34 -0.81
CA LEU A 181 -8.54 -7.94 0.60
C LEU A 181 -9.60 -8.71 1.39
N ILE A 182 -10.64 -9.17 0.70
CA ILE A 182 -11.64 -10.08 1.24
C ILE A 182 -11.84 -11.22 0.24
N ASP A 183 -12.34 -12.34 0.73
CA ASP A 183 -12.58 -13.57 -0.02
C ASP A 183 -14.04 -13.96 0.08
N SER A 184 -14.49 -14.83 -0.81
CA SER A 184 -15.84 -15.39 -0.79
C SER A 184 -15.81 -16.91 -0.91
N ASP A 185 -16.83 -17.56 -0.38
CA ASP A 185 -17.10 -18.98 -0.61
C ASP A 185 -17.64 -19.27 -2.03
N VAL A 186 -17.94 -18.23 -2.83
CA VAL A 186 -18.35 -18.34 -4.23
C VAL A 186 -17.20 -17.91 -5.15
N VAL A 187 -16.98 -18.69 -6.21
CA VAL A 187 -16.03 -18.34 -7.27
C VAL A 187 -16.66 -17.35 -8.24
N PHE A 188 -16.14 -16.13 -8.29
CA PHE A 188 -16.57 -15.11 -9.24
C PHE A 188 -15.89 -15.32 -10.61
N THR A 189 -16.68 -15.68 -11.62
CA THR A 189 -16.21 -15.81 -13.00
C THR A 189 -16.09 -14.44 -13.69
N ASP A 190 -15.35 -14.38 -14.80
CA ASP A 190 -15.23 -13.15 -15.62
C ASP A 190 -16.58 -12.59 -16.07
N VAL A 191 -17.60 -13.45 -16.21
CA VAL A 191 -18.98 -13.04 -16.53
C VAL A 191 -19.58 -12.27 -15.36
N ILE A 192 -19.44 -12.78 -14.14
CA ILE A 192 -19.96 -12.13 -12.92
C ILE A 192 -19.28 -10.78 -12.70
N TRP A 193 -17.97 -10.68 -12.94
CA TRP A 193 -17.23 -9.42 -12.86
C TRP A 193 -17.66 -8.40 -13.92
N LYS A 194 -17.93 -8.86 -15.15
CA LYS A 194 -18.40 -7.99 -16.24
C LYS A 194 -19.83 -7.51 -16.04
N GLU A 195 -20.68 -8.35 -15.45
CA GLU A 195 -22.07 -8.02 -15.17
C GLU A 195 -22.24 -7.24 -13.86
N LEU A 196 -21.19 -7.09 -13.04
CA LEU A 196 -21.19 -6.40 -11.73
C LEU A 196 -22.32 -6.91 -10.81
N LYS A 197 -22.73 -8.17 -10.96
CA LYS A 197 -23.81 -8.78 -10.20
C LYS A 197 -23.24 -9.83 -9.26
N LEU A 198 -22.83 -9.38 -8.08
CA LEU A 198 -22.59 -10.31 -6.98
C LEU A 198 -23.87 -11.16 -6.75
N PRO A 199 -23.73 -12.45 -6.39
CA PRO A 199 -24.87 -13.27 -5.99
C PRO A 199 -25.68 -12.58 -4.89
N SER A 200 -26.98 -12.85 -4.84
CA SER A 200 -27.86 -12.30 -3.80
C SER A 200 -27.43 -12.73 -2.40
N GLU A 201 -26.89 -13.94 -2.27
CA GLU A 201 -26.38 -14.49 -1.01
C GLU A 201 -25.07 -15.23 -1.26
N PHE A 202 -24.06 -14.87 -0.48
CA PHE A 202 -22.75 -15.51 -0.43
C PHE A 202 -22.09 -15.11 0.89
N ASN A 203 -21.14 -15.90 1.35
CA ASN A 203 -20.36 -15.56 2.53
C ASN A 203 -19.07 -14.86 2.14
N ILE A 204 -18.64 -13.93 2.99
CA ILE A 204 -17.40 -13.17 2.85
C ILE A 204 -16.55 -13.27 4.10
N GLY A 205 -15.25 -13.20 3.94
CA GLY A 205 -14.28 -13.21 5.03
C GLY A 205 -13.05 -12.40 4.69
N ILE A 206 -12.38 -11.85 5.70
CA ILE A 206 -11.12 -11.12 5.47
C ILE A 206 -10.02 -12.10 5.02
N THR A 207 -9.15 -11.67 4.10
CA THR A 207 -7.94 -12.40 3.74
C THR A 207 -6.78 -12.00 4.64
N LEU A 208 -5.65 -12.73 4.55
CA LEU A 208 -4.40 -12.29 5.19
C LEU A 208 -3.95 -10.91 4.65
N LYS A 209 -4.13 -10.66 3.35
CA LYS A 209 -3.84 -9.36 2.73
C LYS A 209 -4.73 -8.26 3.31
N GLY A 210 -6.05 -8.49 3.42
CA GLY A 210 -6.98 -7.56 4.06
C GLY A 210 -6.62 -7.26 5.51
N HIS A 211 -6.32 -8.30 6.28
CA HIS A 211 -5.89 -8.17 7.67
C HIS A 211 -4.61 -7.34 7.79
N TYR A 212 -3.61 -7.59 6.95
CA TYR A 212 -2.38 -6.81 6.91
C TYR A 212 -2.62 -5.35 6.52
N TYR A 213 -3.48 -5.10 5.53
CA TYR A 213 -3.86 -3.74 5.14
C TYR A 213 -4.46 -2.98 6.33
N PHE A 214 -5.42 -3.60 7.00
CA PHE A 214 -6.14 -2.99 8.11
C PHE A 214 -5.27 -2.80 9.36
N LYS A 215 -4.46 -3.78 9.75
CA LYS A 215 -3.67 -3.75 10.99
C LYS A 215 -2.29 -3.09 10.85
N LYS A 216 -1.73 -3.05 9.64
CA LYS A 216 -0.36 -2.55 9.41
C LYS A 216 -0.30 -1.45 8.37
N MET A 217 -0.70 -1.73 7.12
CA MET A 217 -0.51 -0.79 6.01
C MET A 217 -1.14 0.58 6.27
N LEU A 218 -2.35 0.58 6.84
CA LEU A 218 -3.14 1.77 7.18
C LEU A 218 -2.41 2.75 8.13
N TYR A 219 -1.40 2.28 8.86
CA TYR A 219 -0.67 3.05 9.87
C TYR A 219 0.73 3.48 9.41
N ARG A 220 1.10 3.22 8.15
CA ARG A 220 2.42 3.55 7.58
C ARG A 220 2.36 4.83 6.76
N PHE A 221 3.33 5.74 6.95
CA PHE A 221 3.43 6.99 6.18
C PHE A 221 3.48 6.74 4.66
N HIS A 222 4.28 5.76 4.24
CA HIS A 222 4.52 5.51 2.82
C HIS A 222 3.25 5.08 2.07
N TYR A 223 2.25 4.52 2.77
CA TYR A 223 0.95 4.23 2.17
C TYR A 223 0.25 5.54 1.74
N TYR A 224 0.19 6.54 2.62
CA TYR A 224 -0.43 7.84 2.34
C TYR A 224 0.35 8.66 1.31
N ASP A 225 1.68 8.59 1.31
CA ASP A 225 2.52 9.21 0.26
C ASP A 225 2.21 8.66 -1.15
N ILE A 226 1.75 7.42 -1.21
CA ILE A 226 1.36 6.76 -2.46
C ILE A 226 -0.08 7.14 -2.81
N VAL A 227 -1.05 6.81 -1.94
CA VAL A 227 -2.47 6.88 -2.30
C VAL A 227 -3.01 8.29 -2.47
N VAL A 228 -2.41 9.30 -1.81
CA VAL A 228 -2.82 10.71 -1.96
C VAL A 228 -2.76 11.20 -3.41
N GLN A 229 -1.89 10.59 -4.24
CA GLN A 229 -1.69 11.00 -5.63
C GLN A 229 -2.91 10.72 -6.52
N ASP A 230 -3.77 9.79 -6.13
CA ASP A 230 -4.94 9.35 -6.89
C ASP A 230 -6.17 9.15 -5.99
N THR A 231 -6.27 9.97 -4.93
CA THR A 231 -7.48 10.03 -4.11
C THR A 231 -8.29 11.26 -4.51
N PRO A 232 -9.57 11.10 -4.92
CA PRO A 232 -10.45 12.24 -5.18
C PRO A 232 -10.59 13.14 -3.95
N ILE A 233 -10.47 14.45 -4.11
CA ILE A 233 -10.62 15.43 -3.02
C ILE A 233 -11.86 16.28 -3.31
N PHE A 234 -12.89 16.14 -2.50
CA PHE A 234 -14.20 16.79 -2.74
C PHE A 234 -14.34 18.17 -2.08
N ASN A 235 -13.37 18.62 -1.29
CA ASN A 235 -13.36 19.96 -0.71
C ASN A 235 -12.35 20.84 -1.44
N ASP A 236 -12.84 21.93 -2.04
CA ASP A 236 -12.05 22.84 -2.87
C ASP A 236 -10.88 23.47 -2.12
N ASP A 237 -11.06 23.85 -0.86
CA ASP A 237 -9.99 24.46 -0.06
C ASP A 237 -8.85 23.47 0.21
N TYR A 238 -9.19 22.23 0.58
CA TYR A 238 -8.22 21.16 0.77
C TYR A 238 -7.53 20.81 -0.55
N PHE A 239 -8.28 20.72 -1.65
CA PHE A 239 -7.72 20.45 -2.98
C PHE A 239 -6.74 21.54 -3.41
N ALA A 240 -7.12 22.81 -3.28
CA ALA A 240 -6.26 23.95 -3.63
C ALA A 240 -4.97 23.96 -2.80
N ARG A 241 -5.06 23.73 -1.48
CA ARG A 241 -3.89 23.63 -0.60
C ARG A 241 -2.97 22.47 -1.00
N MET A 242 -3.52 21.29 -1.24
CA MET A 242 -2.74 20.11 -1.62
C MET A 242 -2.10 20.25 -3.00
N LYS A 243 -2.81 20.82 -3.97
CA LYS A 243 -2.30 21.12 -5.31
C LYS A 243 -1.11 22.08 -5.25
N ALA A 244 -1.16 23.11 -4.42
CA ALA A 244 -0.09 24.11 -4.30
C ALA A 244 1.23 23.53 -3.72
N ILE A 245 1.15 22.45 -2.93
CA ILE A 245 2.31 21.81 -2.29
C ILE A 245 2.70 20.47 -2.92
N PHE A 246 2.00 20.06 -3.98
CA PHE A 246 2.19 18.74 -4.57
C PHE A 246 3.64 18.57 -5.06
N PRO A 247 4.37 17.54 -4.60
CA PRO A 247 5.76 17.36 -4.97
C PRO A 247 5.86 16.74 -6.36
N GLU A 248 6.21 17.56 -7.35
CA GLU A 248 6.49 17.08 -8.71
C GLU A 248 7.60 16.03 -8.72
N SER A 249 7.43 15.05 -9.60
CA SER A 249 8.38 13.96 -9.83
C SER A 249 9.52 14.45 -10.73
N SER A 250 10.76 14.21 -10.31
CA SER A 250 11.92 14.41 -11.18
C SER A 250 11.94 13.40 -12.32
N GLU A 251 12.82 13.59 -13.30
CA GLU A 251 13.10 12.62 -14.37
C GLU A 251 13.45 11.21 -13.83
N THR A 252 13.97 11.13 -12.61
CA THR A 252 14.33 9.88 -11.92
C THR A 252 13.25 9.39 -10.95
N GLY A 253 12.04 9.94 -10.99
CA GLY A 253 10.93 9.51 -10.14
C GLY A 253 11.04 9.95 -8.66
N LYS A 254 12.02 10.82 -8.34
CA LYS A 254 12.24 11.32 -6.98
C LYS A 254 11.35 12.52 -6.72
N ARG A 255 10.86 12.62 -5.49
CA ARG A 255 9.97 13.68 -5.00
C ARG A 255 10.54 14.25 -3.70
N ASN A 256 10.43 15.56 -3.52
CA ASN A 256 10.97 16.25 -2.35
C ASN A 256 10.35 15.72 -1.04
N VAL A 257 11.18 15.27 -0.11
CA VAL A 257 10.72 14.60 1.12
C VAL A 257 9.89 15.53 2.02
N GLN A 258 10.30 16.79 2.15
CA GLN A 258 9.60 17.75 2.99
C GLN A 258 8.21 18.08 2.43
N GLN A 259 8.10 18.27 1.12
CA GLN A 259 6.82 18.49 0.45
C GLN A 259 5.91 17.27 0.54
N LYS A 260 6.43 16.05 0.39
CA LYS A 260 5.67 14.80 0.62
C LYS A 260 5.05 14.75 2.02
N ILE A 261 5.84 15.10 3.04
CA ILE A 261 5.35 15.11 4.43
C ILE A 261 4.25 16.16 4.63
N THR A 262 4.46 17.36 4.11
CA THR A 262 3.44 18.42 4.18
C THR A 262 2.17 18.00 3.45
N LEU A 263 2.29 17.35 2.29
CA LEU A 263 1.16 16.83 1.51
C LEU A 263 0.39 15.76 2.30
N VAL A 264 1.07 14.77 2.85
CA VAL A 264 0.44 13.71 3.67
C VAL A 264 -0.28 14.31 4.88
N ARG A 265 0.31 15.30 5.56
CA ARG A 265 -0.37 16.00 6.66
C ARG A 265 -1.64 16.71 6.22
N GLN A 266 -1.62 17.43 5.10
CA GLN A 266 -2.82 18.07 4.54
C GLN A 266 -3.88 17.04 4.15
N PHE A 267 -3.46 15.90 3.60
CA PHE A 267 -4.36 14.81 3.25
C PHE A 267 -5.01 14.17 4.49
N LEU A 268 -4.26 13.94 5.57
CA LEU A 268 -4.82 13.43 6.82
C LEU A 268 -5.80 14.42 7.46
N LEU A 269 -5.53 15.72 7.39
CA LEU A 269 -6.49 16.76 7.82
C LEU A 269 -7.76 16.74 6.98
N TYR A 270 -7.63 16.56 5.66
CA TYR A 270 -8.76 16.38 4.77
C TYR A 270 -9.58 15.14 5.14
N LEU A 271 -8.95 13.98 5.27
CA LEU A 271 -9.62 12.73 5.66
C LEU A 271 -10.32 12.88 7.01
N ARG A 272 -9.68 13.49 8.01
CA ARG A 272 -10.34 13.78 9.30
C ARG A 272 -11.56 14.69 9.15
N SER A 273 -11.50 15.69 8.27
CA SER A 273 -12.65 16.54 7.98
C SER A 273 -13.81 15.76 7.33
N MET A 274 -13.49 14.76 6.50
CA MET A 274 -14.46 13.87 5.87
C MET A 274 -15.03 12.85 6.87
N GLU A 275 -14.20 12.32 7.78
CA GLU A 275 -14.63 11.41 8.84
C GLU A 275 -15.57 12.11 9.82
N ASN A 276 -15.30 13.38 10.17
CA ASN A 276 -16.17 14.16 11.04
C ASN A 276 -17.57 14.39 10.47
N LYS A 277 -17.70 14.40 9.13
CA LYS A 277 -18.99 14.51 8.42
C LYS A 277 -19.76 13.19 8.37
N GLN A 278 -19.15 12.07 8.77
CA GLN A 278 -19.85 10.79 8.86
C GLN A 278 -20.98 10.84 9.89
N SER A 279 -21.97 9.96 9.71
CA SER A 279 -23.12 9.89 10.60
C SER A 279 -22.68 9.59 12.04
N ASN A 280 -23.40 10.12 13.03
CA ASN A 280 -23.09 9.84 14.44
C ASN A 280 -23.22 8.35 14.76
N GLN A 281 -24.10 7.63 14.06
CA GLN A 281 -24.22 6.18 14.18
C GLN A 281 -22.97 5.47 13.68
N ALA A 282 -22.44 5.83 12.51
CA ALA A 282 -21.20 5.24 11.98
C ALA A 282 -20.02 5.52 12.92
N LYS A 283 -19.87 6.75 13.40
CA LYS A 283 -18.82 7.12 14.37
C LYS A 283 -18.96 6.38 15.70
N ALA A 284 -20.19 6.11 16.16
CA ALA A 284 -20.42 5.33 17.38
C ALA A 284 -20.02 3.86 17.22
N VAL A 285 -20.21 3.29 16.02
CA VAL A 285 -19.86 1.88 15.74
C VAL A 285 -18.37 1.71 15.47
N TYR A 286 -17.79 2.57 14.63
CA TYR A 286 -16.43 2.38 14.11
C TYR A 286 -15.37 3.26 14.77
N GLY A 287 -15.77 4.28 15.53
CA GLY A 287 -14.86 5.28 16.07
C GLY A 287 -14.30 6.21 14.99
N LEU A 288 -13.13 6.81 15.30
CA LEU A 288 -12.41 7.72 14.41
C LEU A 288 -11.05 7.11 14.04
N PHE A 289 -10.95 6.53 12.84
CA PHE A 289 -9.71 5.94 12.35
C PHE A 289 -8.62 6.99 12.15
N THR A 290 -9.01 8.18 11.67
CA THR A 290 -8.05 9.20 11.24
C THR A 290 -7.19 9.72 12.37
N GLU A 291 -7.67 9.67 13.63
CA GLU A 291 -6.90 10.09 14.80
C GLU A 291 -5.75 9.11 15.07
N THR A 292 -6.04 7.83 15.23
CA THR A 292 -5.03 6.78 15.46
C THR A 292 -4.04 6.67 14.29
N ILE A 293 -4.53 6.78 13.06
CA ILE A 293 -3.72 6.83 11.85
C ILE A 293 -2.73 8.00 11.90
N SER A 294 -3.23 9.21 12.21
CA SER A 294 -2.40 10.41 12.24
C SER A 294 -1.31 10.32 13.30
N GLU A 295 -1.62 9.80 14.48
CA GLU A 295 -0.64 9.57 15.55
C GLU A 295 0.47 8.62 15.13
N SER A 296 0.13 7.48 14.50
CA SER A 296 1.12 6.52 14.00
C SER A 296 2.03 7.16 12.94
N ILE A 297 1.45 7.87 11.99
CA ILE A 297 2.20 8.49 10.90
C ILE A 297 3.12 9.59 11.42
N GLU A 298 2.67 10.43 12.36
CA GLU A 298 3.53 11.45 12.98
C GLU A 298 4.68 10.81 13.76
N ASN A 299 4.45 9.67 14.41
CA ASN A 299 5.51 8.92 15.07
C ASN A 299 6.53 8.35 14.08
N GLU A 300 6.12 7.92 12.87
CA GLU A 300 7.05 7.55 11.80
C GLU A 300 7.83 8.75 11.28
N ILE A 301 7.15 9.87 11.00
CA ILE A 301 7.79 11.09 10.49
C ILE A 301 8.88 11.58 11.45
N LYS A 302 8.63 11.56 12.77
CA LYS A 302 9.62 11.93 13.79
C LYS A 302 10.88 11.07 13.76
N LYS A 303 10.78 9.81 13.32
CA LYS A 303 11.92 8.89 13.20
C LYS A 303 12.65 9.02 11.87
N MET A 304 12.10 9.76 10.90
CA MET A 304 12.75 9.95 9.61
C MET A 304 14.01 10.82 9.76
N PRO A 305 15.11 10.48 9.08
CA PRO A 305 16.37 11.23 9.14
C PRO A 305 16.26 12.53 8.32
N ILE A 306 15.40 13.45 8.73
CA ILE A 306 15.18 14.74 8.06
C ILE A 306 16.00 15.83 8.75
N GLN A 307 16.23 15.70 10.06
CA GLN A 307 17.00 16.65 10.86
C GLN A 307 18.53 16.66 10.58
N ALA A 308 19.06 15.70 9.83
CA ALA A 308 20.52 15.61 9.57
C ALA A 308 21.00 16.45 8.38
N SER A 309 20.08 16.93 7.51
CA SER A 309 20.45 17.67 6.29
C SER A 309 20.85 19.13 6.51
N LEU A 310 20.81 19.62 7.75
CA LEU A 310 21.23 20.98 8.15
C LEU A 310 22.59 21.03 8.87
N LYS A 311 23.27 19.88 9.08
CA LYS A 311 24.56 19.83 9.82
C LYS A 311 25.80 19.49 8.98
N VAL A 312 25.68 19.35 7.66
CA VAL A 312 26.82 19.01 6.77
C VAL A 312 27.09 20.11 5.73
N SER A 313 26.58 21.31 5.96
CA SER A 313 26.92 22.51 5.18
C SER A 313 27.37 23.64 6.10
N LEU A 314 28.44 23.37 6.84
CA LEU A 314 29.39 24.36 7.37
C LEU A 314 30.81 23.84 7.15
#